data_AF-A0A2E7Z4V2-F1
#
_entry.id   AF-A0A2E7Z4V2-F1
#
_cell.length_a   1.000
_cell.length_b   1.000
_cell.length_c   1.000
_cell.angle_alpha   90.00
_cell.angle_beta   90.00
_cell.angle_gamma   90.00
#
_symmetry.space_group_name_H-M   'P 1'
#
loop_
_entity.id
_entity.type
_entity.pdbx_description
1 polymer ?
#
loop_
_entity_poly.entity_id
_entity_poly.type
_entity_poly.pdbx_seq_one_letter_code
_entity_poly.pdbx_strand_id
1 'polypeptide(L)'
;MALGRKDVSQDSKRYRLLCEISEGDTVYVALSNIDGDDSSLDVQTGEPSGRTDLFIEGQVDTRNNDVITVEYGIEQYFVSEGRGLDIERADDVNVRIKITRSGIAAIEALSINGED
;
A
#
# COMPACT_ATOMS: atom_id res chain seq x y z
N MET A 1 -4.45 31.96 -2.52
CA MET A 1 -3.29 31.08 -2.32
C MET A 1 -3.72 29.68 -2.71
N ALA A 2 -3.22 29.17 -3.83
CA ALA A 2 -3.52 27.82 -4.30
C ALA A 2 -2.46 26.87 -3.74
N LEU A 3 -2.88 25.87 -2.98
CA LEU A 3 -2.01 24.78 -2.56
C LEU A 3 -1.72 23.95 -3.82
N GLY A 4 -0.46 24.00 -4.28
CA GLY A 4 0.01 23.21 -5.40
C GLY A 4 -0.17 21.73 -5.09
N ARG A 5 -0.89 21.01 -5.95
CA ARG A 5 -0.84 19.56 -6.00
C ARG A 5 0.62 19.19 -6.28
N LYS A 6 1.29 18.54 -5.32
CA LYS A 6 2.55 17.85 -5.62
C LYS A 6 2.19 16.78 -6.66
N ASP A 7 2.78 16.89 -7.85
CA ASP A 7 2.77 15.83 -8.85
C ASP A 7 3.36 14.57 -8.19
N VAL A 8 2.49 13.65 -7.79
CA VAL A 8 2.89 12.27 -7.57
C VAL A 8 3.38 11.79 -8.93
N SER A 9 4.67 11.51 -9.02
CA SER A 9 5.32 10.98 -10.23
C SER A 9 4.42 9.92 -10.87
N GLN A 10 4.07 10.13 -12.15
CA GLN A 10 3.25 9.22 -12.95
C GLN A 10 4.04 7.96 -13.35
N ASP A 11 4.47 7.20 -12.35
CA ASP A 11 4.74 5.77 -12.52
C ASP A 11 3.52 5.03 -11.99
N SER A 12 2.38 5.23 -12.65
CA SER A 12 1.13 4.60 -12.25
C SER A 12 1.24 3.10 -12.52
N LYS A 13 1.61 2.33 -11.50
CA LYS A 13 1.47 0.87 -11.55
C LYS A 13 0.03 0.55 -11.89
N ARG A 14 -0.17 -0.29 -12.90
CA ARG A 14 -1.50 -0.73 -13.33
C ARG A 14 -1.95 -1.88 -12.44
N TYR A 15 -3.22 -1.92 -12.09
CA TYR A 15 -3.78 -3.06 -11.37
C TYR A 15 -4.56 -3.93 -12.35
N ARG A 16 -4.32 -5.24 -12.31
CA ARG A 16 -5.05 -6.21 -13.12
C ARG A 16 -5.93 -7.04 -12.20
N LEU A 17 -7.24 -6.90 -12.36
CA LEU A 17 -8.20 -7.75 -11.64
C LEU A 17 -8.26 -9.11 -12.32
N LEU A 18 -7.91 -10.17 -11.58
CA LEU A 18 -7.99 -11.55 -12.08
C LEU A 18 -9.37 -12.19 -11.85
N CYS A 19 -10.22 -11.54 -11.08
CA CYS A 19 -11.57 -11.97 -10.75
C CYS A 19 -12.50 -10.77 -10.54
N GLU A 20 -13.79 -11.06 -10.37
CA GLU A 20 -14.74 -10.08 -9.86
C GLU A 20 -14.43 -9.80 -8.38
N ILE A 21 -14.59 -8.53 -7.97
CA ILE A 21 -14.28 -8.05 -6.61
C ILE A 21 -15.47 -7.21 -6.16
N SER A 22 -15.96 -7.44 -4.95
CA SER A 22 -17.07 -6.71 -4.34
C SER A 22 -16.61 -5.98 -3.08
N GLU A 23 -17.42 -5.02 -2.62
CA GLU A 23 -17.25 -4.42 -1.30
C GLU A 23 -17.32 -5.50 -0.22
N GLY A 24 -16.42 -5.44 0.75
CA GLY A 24 -16.32 -6.45 1.79
C GLY A 24 -15.56 -7.73 1.39
N ASP A 25 -15.02 -7.82 0.17
CA ASP A 25 -14.12 -8.93 -0.17
C ASP A 25 -12.73 -8.73 0.44
N THR A 26 -12.12 -9.85 0.83
CA THR A 26 -10.68 -9.90 1.06
C THR A 26 -9.97 -10.09 -0.27
N VAL A 27 -8.93 -9.29 -0.51
CA VAL A 27 -8.14 -9.29 -1.74
C VAL A 27 -6.67 -9.45 -1.42
N TYR A 28 -5.94 -10.02 -2.38
CA TYR A 28 -4.51 -10.23 -2.34
C TYR A 28 -3.88 -9.54 -3.54
N VAL A 29 -2.89 -8.69 -3.28
CA VAL A 29 -2.13 -7.98 -4.32
C VAL A 29 -0.73 -8.56 -4.39
N ALA A 30 -0.36 -9.09 -5.55
CA ALA A 30 0.96 -9.65 -5.78
C ALA A 30 2.01 -8.53 -5.92
N LEU A 31 3.11 -8.63 -5.17
CA LEU A 31 4.19 -7.64 -5.10
C LEU A 31 5.46 -8.08 -5.86
N SER A 32 5.39 -9.19 -6.59
CA SER A 32 6.52 -9.81 -7.31
C SER A 32 7.13 -8.94 -8.42
N ASN A 33 6.40 -7.94 -8.92
CA ASN A 33 6.80 -7.07 -10.03
C ASN A 33 7.02 -5.60 -9.63
N ILE A 34 7.27 -5.30 -8.35
CA ILE A 34 7.49 -3.90 -7.90
C ILE A 34 8.64 -3.25 -8.68
N ASP A 35 9.77 -3.96 -8.86
CA ASP A 35 10.98 -3.46 -9.54
C ASP A 35 11.13 -3.96 -11.00
N GLY A 36 10.10 -4.61 -11.55
CA GLY A 36 10.11 -5.17 -12.90
C GLY A 36 9.63 -4.21 -13.99
N ASP A 37 9.98 -4.51 -15.25
CA ASP A 37 9.47 -3.82 -16.46
C ASP A 37 7.95 -4.00 -16.64
N ASP A 38 7.38 -5.08 -16.10
CA ASP A 38 5.92 -5.25 -16.04
C ASP A 38 5.36 -4.34 -14.94
N SER A 39 4.73 -3.26 -15.39
CA SER A 39 4.13 -2.25 -14.51
C SER A 39 2.80 -2.68 -13.91
N SER A 40 2.35 -3.93 -14.12
CA SER A 40 1.07 -4.41 -13.60
C SER A 40 1.18 -5.32 -12.37
N LEU A 41 0.36 -5.00 -11.35
CA LEU A 41 0.17 -5.79 -10.14
C LEU A 41 -1.15 -6.55 -10.24
N ASP A 42 -1.10 -7.87 -10.03
CA ASP A 42 -2.27 -8.73 -10.07
C ASP A 42 -3.04 -8.65 -8.74
N VAL A 43 -4.37 -8.54 -8.84
CA VAL A 43 -5.31 -8.46 -7.72
C VAL A 43 -6.33 -9.59 -7.83
N GLN A 44 -6.51 -10.36 -6.76
CA GLN A 44 -7.41 -11.51 -6.73
C GLN A 44 -8.01 -11.74 -5.33
N THR A 45 -9.12 -12.45 -5.24
CA THR A 45 -9.78 -12.80 -3.96
C THR A 45 -9.32 -14.13 -3.38
N GLY A 46 -8.64 -14.97 -4.17
CA GLY A 46 -8.01 -16.21 -3.69
C GLY A 46 -6.59 -15.95 -3.18
N GLU A 47 -6.22 -16.54 -2.04
CA GLU A 47 -4.85 -16.45 -1.55
C GLU A 47 -3.87 -17.04 -2.60
N PRO A 48 -2.78 -16.32 -2.96
CA PRO A 48 -1.78 -16.82 -3.89
C PRO A 48 -1.21 -18.17 -3.44
N SER A 49 -1.10 -19.10 -4.40
CA SER A 49 -0.66 -20.47 -4.14
C SER A 49 0.85 -20.62 -4.34
N GLY A 50 1.64 -20.46 -3.28
CA GLY A 50 3.09 -20.63 -3.40
C GLY A 50 3.83 -20.29 -2.11
N ARG A 51 4.98 -20.94 -1.88
CA ARG A 51 5.83 -20.65 -0.71
C ARG A 51 6.67 -19.37 -0.87
N THR A 52 6.72 -18.81 -2.08
CA THR A 52 7.66 -17.75 -2.48
C THR A 52 6.98 -16.50 -3.00
N ASP A 53 5.64 -16.47 -3.05
CA ASP A 53 4.91 -15.33 -3.57
C ASP A 53 4.86 -14.25 -2.49
N LEU A 54 5.40 -13.07 -2.79
CA LEU A 54 5.23 -11.89 -1.95
C LEU A 54 3.92 -11.21 -2.35
N PHE A 55 3.01 -11.08 -1.40
CA PHE A 55 1.71 -10.43 -1.60
C PHE A 55 1.30 -9.70 -0.33
N ILE A 56 0.37 -8.76 -0.48
CA ILE A 56 -0.28 -8.08 0.64
C ILE A 56 -1.77 -8.40 0.64
N GLU A 57 -2.30 -8.75 1.80
CA GLU A 57 -3.71 -8.98 2.08
C GLU A 57 -4.37 -7.64 2.43
N GLY A 58 -5.56 -7.39 1.88
CA GLY A 58 -6.36 -6.23 2.22
C GLY A 58 -7.85 -6.50 2.10
N GLN A 59 -8.64 -5.56 2.61
CA GLN A 59 -10.09 -5.61 2.65
C GLN A 59 -10.65 -4.51 1.74
N VAL A 60 -11.57 -4.86 0.85
CA VAL A 60 -12.23 -3.87 -0.02
C VAL A 60 -13.20 -3.06 0.82
N ASP A 61 -12.89 -1.78 1.02
CA ASP A 61 -13.75 -0.83 1.74
C ASP A 61 -14.88 -0.35 0.84
N THR A 62 -14.55 0.17 -0.35
CA THR A 62 -15.52 0.71 -1.30
C THR A 62 -15.23 0.33 -2.74
N ARG A 63 -16.28 0.19 -3.55
CA ARG A 63 -16.21 -0.06 -5.00
C ARG A 63 -17.07 0.94 -5.76
N ASN A 64 -16.42 1.86 -6.46
CA ASN A 64 -17.06 2.90 -7.25
C ASN A 64 -16.65 2.80 -8.71
N ASN A 65 -17.54 2.29 -9.57
CA ASN A 65 -17.28 2.05 -10.99
C ASN A 65 -15.97 1.29 -11.22
N ASP A 66 -14.94 1.99 -11.69
CA ASP A 66 -13.61 1.45 -12.04
C ASP A 66 -12.57 1.63 -10.93
N VAL A 67 -12.98 2.12 -9.76
CA VAL A 67 -12.09 2.38 -8.61
C VAL A 67 -12.50 1.49 -7.44
N ILE A 68 -11.53 0.75 -6.91
CA ILE A 68 -11.65 0.03 -5.64
C ILE A 68 -10.73 0.67 -4.61
N THR A 69 -11.24 0.88 -3.41
CA THR A 69 -10.44 1.25 -2.23
C THR A 69 -10.22 0.00 -1.41
N VAL A 70 -8.96 -0.26 -1.07
CA VAL A 70 -8.56 -1.43 -0.27
C VAL A 70 -7.81 -0.93 0.96
N GLU A 71 -8.24 -1.42 2.13
CA GLU A 71 -7.56 -1.23 3.41
C GLU A 71 -6.64 -2.43 3.68
N TYR A 72 -5.36 -2.16 3.90
CA TYR A 72 -4.31 -3.15 4.15
C TYR A 72 -3.88 -3.21 5.64
N GLY A 73 -4.48 -2.38 6.50
CA GLY A 73 -4.16 -2.31 7.93
C GLY A 73 -2.90 -1.50 8.24
N ILE A 74 -2.42 -0.71 7.28
CA ILE A 74 -1.21 0.14 7.37
C ILE A 74 -1.52 1.61 7.00
N GLU A 75 -2.79 1.99 6.98
CA GLU A 75 -3.25 3.33 6.59
C GLU A 75 -2.93 4.38 7.66
N GLN A 76 -2.77 3.95 8.91
CA GLN A 76 -2.62 4.82 10.07
C GLN A 76 -1.44 4.38 10.93
N TYR A 77 -0.63 5.35 11.35
CA TYR A 77 0.48 5.16 12.28
C TYR A 77 0.39 6.20 13.41
N PHE A 78 0.65 5.75 14.63
CA PHE A 78 0.67 6.63 15.79
C PHE A 78 2.04 7.26 15.96
N VAL A 79 2.07 8.59 15.89
CA VAL A 79 3.26 9.39 16.15
C VAL A 79 3.19 9.90 17.59
N SER A 80 4.27 9.72 18.34
CA SER A 80 4.37 10.24 19.71
C SER A 80 4.13 11.75 19.76
N GLU A 81 3.48 12.21 20.83
CA GLU A 81 3.21 13.64 21.04
C GLU A 81 4.51 14.46 20.97
N GLY A 82 4.44 15.62 20.33
CA GLY A 82 5.58 16.53 20.12
C GLY A 82 6.38 16.30 18.85
N ARG A 83 6.19 15.18 18.14
CA ARG A 83 6.88 14.86 16.86
C ARG A 83 6.13 15.33 15.61
N GLY A 84 4.93 15.91 15.77
CA GLY A 84 4.11 16.37 14.64
C GLY A 84 4.80 17.44 13.79
N LEU A 85 5.47 18.41 14.43
CA LEU A 85 6.18 19.48 13.73
C LEU A 85 7.40 18.95 12.94
N ASP A 86 8.04 17.89 13.44
CA ASP A 86 9.19 17.26 12.78
C ASP A 86 8.75 16.58 11.47
N ILE A 87 7.58 15.93 11.47
CA ILE A 87 6.98 15.33 10.27
C ILE A 87 6.52 16.41 9.28
N GLU A 88 5.84 17.46 9.77
CA GLU A 88 5.37 18.55 8.90
C GLU A 88 6.51 19.26 8.15
N ARG A 89 7.72 19.29 8.75
CA ARG A 89 8.91 19.92 8.21
C ARG A 89 9.86 18.95 7.50
N ALA A 90 9.57 17.66 7.52
CA ALA A 90 10.44 16.66 6.92
C ALA A 90 10.46 16.81 5.39
N ASP A 91 11.65 16.68 4.82
CA ASP A 91 11.82 16.57 3.37
C ASP A 91 11.41 15.18 2.89
N ASP A 92 11.67 14.15 3.72
CA ASP A 92 11.37 12.77 3.43
C ASP A 92 10.84 12.01 4.65
N VAL A 93 9.83 11.17 4.42
CA VAL A 93 9.17 10.35 5.43
C VAL A 93 8.96 8.96 4.85
N ASN A 94 9.68 7.98 5.39
CA ASN A 94 9.64 6.59 4.95
C ASN A 94 8.98 5.71 6.02
N VAL A 95 8.20 4.73 5.58
CA VAL A 95 7.63 3.73 6.48
C VAL A 95 8.23 2.38 6.13
N ARG A 96 8.77 1.69 7.15
CA ARG A 96 9.20 0.29 7.01
C ARG A 96 8.01 -0.61 7.36
N ILE A 97 7.61 -1.45 6.41
CA ILE A 97 6.50 -2.39 6.56
C ILE A 97 7.05 -3.81 6.60
N LYS A 98 6.53 -4.62 7.51
CA LYS A 98 6.73 -6.07 7.54
C LYS A 98 5.50 -6.77 7.02
N ILE A 99 5.69 -7.77 6.17
CA ILE A 99 4.61 -8.58 5.60
C ILE A 99 4.84 -10.04 6.00
N THR A 100 3.81 -10.69 6.54
CA THR A 100 3.86 -12.12 6.87
C THR A 100 3.71 -12.98 5.61
N ARG A 101 3.91 -14.29 5.73
CA ARG A 101 3.65 -15.22 4.62
C ARG A 101 2.18 -15.32 4.20
N SER A 102 1.26 -14.90 5.06
CA SER A 102 -0.17 -14.86 4.75
C SER A 102 -0.59 -13.50 4.18
N GLY A 103 0.35 -12.58 3.92
CA GLY A 103 0.06 -11.27 3.34
C GLY A 103 -0.31 -10.19 4.35
N ILE A 104 -0.39 -10.49 5.64
CA ILE A 104 -0.71 -9.50 6.68
C ILE A 104 0.45 -8.50 6.78
N ALA A 105 0.15 -7.22 6.57
CA ALA A 105 1.09 -6.13 6.70
C ALA A 105 1.00 -5.45 8.07
N ALA A 106 2.15 -5.01 8.59
CA ALA A 106 2.24 -4.19 9.79
C ALA A 106 3.35 -3.16 9.65
N ILE A 107 3.11 -1.95 10.15
CA ILE A 107 4.13 -0.92 10.22
C ILE A 107 5.13 -1.29 11.31
N GLU A 108 6.41 -1.39 10.93
CA GLU A 108 7.51 -1.65 11.85
C GLU A 108 8.12 -0.35 12.38
N ALA A 109 8.39 0.61 11.50
CA ALA A 109 9.08 1.84 11.84
C ALA A 109 8.71 2.98 10.89
N LEU A 110 8.86 4.20 11.39
CA LEU A 110 8.75 5.44 10.65
C LEU A 110 10.12 6.12 10.68
N SER A 111 10.72 6.36 9.52
CA SER A 111 11.99 7.07 9.40
C SER A 111 11.74 8.47 8.85
N ILE A 112 12.28 9.48 9.51
CA ILE A 112 12.14 10.90 9.14
C ILE A 112 13.51 11.43 8.73
N ASN A 113 13.65 11.88 7.48
CA ASN A 113 14.93 12.31 6.89
C ASN A 113 16.07 11.26 7.03
N GLY A 114 15.72 9.97 7.06
CA GLY A 114 16.67 8.86 7.22
C GLY A 114 17.03 8.51 8.67
N GLU A 115 16.41 9.14 9.66
CA GLU A 115 16.54 8.81 11.09
C GLU A 115 15.32 8.00 11.55
N ASP A 116 15.57 6.81 12.13
CA ASP A 116 14.54 5.91 12.70
C ASP A 116 14.03 6.38 14.08
#